data_AF-A0A496WHD7-F1
#
_entry.id   AF-A0A496WHD7-F1
#
_cell.length_a   1.000
_cell.length_b   1.000
_cell.length_c   1.000
_cell.angle_alpha   90.00
_cell.angle_beta   90.00
_cell.angle_gamma   90.00
#
_symmetry.space_group_name_H-M   'P 1'
#
loop_
_entity.id
_entity.type
_entity.pdbx_description
1 polymer ?
#
loop_
_entity_poly.entity_id
_entity_poly.type
_entity_poly.pdbx_seq_one_letter_code
_entity_poly.pdbx_strand_id
1 'polypeptide(L)'
;MDNTRLFLFAALVFVGMLLWQQWQADYGPQPVASSDSQVGNTASGTGTGQQAVVDDLPDLAEGISKDSSQGDSAGTTSSAETQQLVRVDTDVFEVLIDTRGGVIRSLKLKQYPISLEQPDEGLEL
;
A
#
# COMPACT_ATOMS: atom_id res chain seq x y z
N MET A 1 -21.97 -54.15 -13.89
CA MET A 1 -21.11 -53.45 -12.91
C MET A 1 -20.69 -52.14 -13.54
N ASP A 2 -21.66 -51.23 -13.73
CA ASP A 2 -21.52 -50.12 -14.69
C ASP A 2 -21.57 -48.74 -14.00
N ASN A 3 -21.98 -48.71 -12.73
CA ASN A 3 -22.14 -47.48 -11.94
C ASN A 3 -20.85 -47.04 -11.24
N THR A 4 -19.80 -47.88 -11.22
CA THR A 4 -18.50 -47.53 -10.61
C THR A 4 -17.87 -46.33 -11.31
N ARG A 5 -18.03 -46.21 -12.64
CA ARG A 5 -17.55 -45.06 -13.41
C ARG A 5 -18.27 -43.77 -12.98
N LEU A 6 -19.59 -43.83 -12.81
CA LEU A 6 -20.39 -42.71 -12.32
C LEU A 6 -19.95 -42.29 -10.90
N PHE A 7 -19.70 -43.26 -10.02
CA PHE A 7 -19.20 -42.99 -8.67
C PHE A 7 -17.83 -42.30 -8.69
N LEU A 8 -16.91 -42.72 -9.56
CA LEU A 8 -15.60 -42.07 -9.71
C LEU A 8 -15.74 -40.63 -10.20
N PHE A 9 -16.64 -40.36 -11.15
CA PHE A 9 -16.91 -38.98 -11.57
C PHE A 9 -17.56 -38.13 -10.48
N ALA A 10 -18.49 -38.70 -9.70
CA ALA A 10 -19.10 -38.00 -8.57
C ALA A 10 -18.06 -37.66 -7.50
N ALA A 11 -17.17 -38.61 -7.17
CA ALA A 11 -16.08 -38.39 -6.24
C ALA A 11 -15.10 -37.31 -6.75
N LEU A 12 -14.77 -37.32 -8.05
CA LEU A 12 -13.92 -36.31 -8.66
C LEU A 12 -14.51 -34.90 -8.53
N VAL A 13 -15.79 -34.74 -8.89
CA VAL A 13 -16.49 -33.45 -8.79
C VAL A 13 -16.58 -33.01 -7.33
N PHE A 14 -16.83 -33.93 -6.40
CA PHE A 14 -16.89 -33.63 -4.97
C PHE A 14 -15.54 -33.11 -4.44
N VAL A 15 -14.43 -33.77 -4.76
CA VAL A 15 -13.09 -33.30 -4.38
C VAL A 15 -12.75 -31.95 -5.02
N GLY A 16 -13.09 -31.76 -6.30
CA GLY A 16 -12.90 -30.48 -6.99
C GLY A 16 -13.70 -29.34 -6.33
N MET A 17 -14.93 -29.61 -5.91
CA MET A 17 -15.78 -28.65 -5.22
C MET A 17 -15.27 -28.32 -3.80
N LEU A 18 -14.71 -29.30 -3.08
CA LEU A 18 -14.04 -29.06 -1.80
C LEU A 18 -12.80 -28.17 -1.96
N LEU A 19 -12.01 -28.39 -3.01
CA LEU A 19 -10.82 -27.58 -3.28
C LEU A 19 -11.21 -26.12 -3.63
N TRP A 20 -12.28 -25.94 -4.40
CA TRP A 20 -12.84 -24.62 -4.70
C TRP A 20 -13.32 -23.89 -3.43
N GLN A 21 -13.97 -24.59 -2.51
CA GLN A 21 -14.41 -24.01 -1.23
C GLN A 21 -13.23 -23.54 -0.38
N GLN A 22 -12.17 -24.35 -0.27
CA GLN A 22 -10.95 -23.96 0.46
C GLN A 22 -10.31 -22.74 -0.19
N TRP A 23 -10.20 -22.73 -1.53
CA TRP A 23 -9.70 -21.57 -2.24
C TRP A 23 -10.50 -20.28 -1.99
N GLN A 24 -11.84 -20.37 -1.96
CA GLN A 24 -12.70 -19.25 -1.58
C GLN A 24 -12.57 -18.85 -0.10
N ALA A 25 -12.31 -19.78 0.80
CA ALA A 25 -12.10 -19.46 2.21
C ALA A 25 -10.79 -18.71 2.44
N ASP A 26 -9.73 -19.16 1.76
CA ASP A 26 -8.37 -18.61 1.94
C ASP A 26 -8.18 -17.28 1.19
N TYR A 27 -8.81 -17.14 0.01
CA TYR A 27 -8.59 -15.99 -0.88
C TYR A 27 -9.87 -15.20 -1.19
N GLY A 28 -11.00 -15.52 -0.56
CA GLY A 28 -12.25 -14.80 -0.72
C GLY A 28 -12.20 -13.40 -0.09
N PRO A 29 -12.99 -12.44 -0.60
CA PRO A 29 -13.03 -11.09 -0.06
C PRO A 29 -13.50 -11.10 1.39
N GLN A 30 -12.64 -10.59 2.28
CA GLN A 30 -12.90 -10.58 3.72
C GLN A 30 -13.99 -9.53 4.04
N PRO A 31 -15.01 -9.87 4.86
CA PRO A 31 -16.01 -8.89 5.29
C PRO A 31 -15.32 -7.76 6.05
N VAL A 32 -15.43 -6.52 5.57
CA VAL A 32 -15.01 -5.35 6.33
C VAL A 32 -15.90 -5.25 7.57
N ALA A 33 -15.30 -5.34 8.75
CA ALA A 33 -16.02 -5.12 10.00
C ALA A 33 -16.61 -3.70 9.96
N SER A 34 -17.93 -3.60 10.01
CA SER A 34 -18.59 -2.31 10.20
C SER A 34 -18.32 -1.88 11.63
N SER A 35 -17.43 -0.90 11.81
CA SER A 35 -17.25 -0.22 13.10
C SER A 35 -18.53 0.51 13.44
N ASP A 36 -19.36 -0.09 14.29
CA ASP A 36 -20.52 0.56 14.88
C ASP A 36 -20.01 1.69 15.80
N SER A 37 -19.98 2.90 15.26
CA SER A 37 -19.69 4.10 16.05
C SER A 37 -20.91 4.41 16.89
N GLN A 38 -20.96 3.81 18.08
CA GLN A 38 -21.94 4.12 19.11
C GLN A 38 -21.72 5.58 19.57
N VAL A 39 -22.50 6.51 19.01
CA VAL A 39 -22.60 7.89 19.50
C VAL A 39 -23.36 7.86 20.83
N GLY A 40 -22.58 7.77 21.91
CA GLY A 40 -23.04 7.96 23.28
C GLY A 40 -23.27 9.45 23.57
N ASN A 41 -24.54 9.80 23.67
CA ASN A 41 -25.09 11.10 24.00
C ASN A 41 -24.64 11.59 25.39
N THR A 42 -23.88 12.69 25.45
CA THR A 42 -23.71 13.49 26.68
C THR A 42 -24.22 14.90 26.43
N ALA A 43 -25.39 15.19 27.00
CA ALA A 43 -25.98 16.51 27.06
C ALA A 43 -25.22 17.40 28.06
N SER A 44 -24.96 18.66 27.70
CA SER A 44 -24.92 19.80 28.63
C SER A 44 -24.79 21.13 27.87
N GLY A 45 -25.63 22.11 28.22
CA GLY A 45 -25.23 23.52 28.19
C GLY A 45 -25.88 24.39 27.11
N THR A 46 -26.99 25.03 27.47
CA THR A 46 -27.61 26.19 26.82
C THR A 46 -26.64 27.37 26.64
N GLY A 47 -26.63 28.02 25.47
CA GLY A 47 -25.94 29.29 25.26
C GLY A 47 -26.16 29.85 23.85
N THR A 48 -26.98 30.89 23.75
CA THR A 48 -27.25 31.70 22.56
C THR A 48 -26.05 32.56 22.15
N GLY A 49 -25.83 32.72 20.84
CA GLY A 49 -25.24 33.93 20.25
C GLY A 49 -23.82 33.83 19.67
N GLN A 50 -23.58 34.69 18.68
CA GLN A 50 -22.31 35.08 18.06
C GLN A 50 -21.66 34.15 17.01
N GLN A 51 -22.06 34.39 15.76
CA GLN A 51 -21.19 34.88 14.67
C GLN A 51 -19.68 34.91 14.93
N ALA A 52 -18.92 34.15 14.14
CA ALA A 52 -17.54 34.47 13.78
C ALA A 52 -17.20 33.84 12.41
N VAL A 53 -17.03 34.72 11.43
CA VAL A 53 -16.27 34.47 10.20
C VAL A 53 -14.82 34.23 10.62
N VAL A 54 -14.22 33.15 10.12
CA VAL A 54 -12.79 32.85 10.14
C VAL A 54 -12.54 32.22 8.77
N ASP A 55 -12.03 32.94 7.78
CA ASP A 55 -10.71 33.57 7.74
C ASP A 55 -9.61 32.56 8.07
N ASP A 56 -9.54 31.52 7.21
CA ASP A 56 -8.40 30.62 7.13
C ASP A 56 -8.17 30.28 5.65
N LEU A 57 -7.75 31.29 4.89
CA LEU A 57 -7.07 31.10 3.62
C LEU A 57 -5.69 31.75 3.75
N PRO A 58 -4.59 31.02 3.51
CA PRO A 58 -3.26 31.61 3.53
C PRO A 58 -3.10 32.61 2.38
N ASP A 59 -2.72 33.83 2.75
CA ASP A 59 -2.32 34.93 1.87
C ASP A 59 -1.03 34.53 1.13
N LEU A 60 -1.15 34.16 -0.15
CA LEU A 60 0.01 34.04 -1.03
C LEU A 60 0.47 35.46 -1.37
N ALA A 61 1.39 35.97 -0.55
CA ALA A 61 2.11 37.20 -0.85
C ALA A 61 2.80 37.09 -2.21
N GLU A 62 2.20 37.77 -3.19
CA GLU A 62 2.82 38.11 -4.45
C GLU A 62 4.08 38.95 -4.21
N GLY A 63 5.16 38.57 -4.88
CA GLY A 63 6.23 39.50 -5.17
C GLY A 63 7.59 38.87 -5.17
N ILE A 64 8.06 38.45 -6.36
CA ILE A 64 9.38 38.88 -6.85
C ILE A 64 9.31 39.04 -8.38
N SER A 65 9.52 40.29 -8.81
CA SER A 65 9.56 40.73 -10.20
C SER A 65 10.71 40.09 -10.99
N LYS A 66 10.46 39.94 -12.30
CA LYS A 66 11.41 39.76 -13.40
C LYS A 66 12.69 40.61 -13.23
N ASP A 67 13.85 39.98 -13.47
CA ASP A 67 14.78 40.49 -14.48
C ASP A 67 15.59 39.34 -15.13
N SER A 68 15.86 39.58 -16.41
CA SER A 68 16.70 38.91 -17.41
C SER A 68 18.14 38.58 -16.93
N SER A 69 19.04 37.84 -17.59
CA SER A 69 19.20 37.20 -18.90
C SER A 69 20.43 36.25 -18.84
N GLN A 70 20.43 35.23 -19.69
CA GLN A 70 21.59 34.67 -20.42
C GLN A 70 22.73 33.94 -19.65
N GLY A 71 23.00 32.70 -20.10
CA GLY A 71 24.37 32.17 -20.13
C GLY A 71 24.58 30.75 -19.60
N ASP A 72 24.39 29.77 -20.50
CA ASP A 72 25.26 28.60 -20.73
C ASP A 72 25.87 27.84 -19.52
N SER A 73 25.43 26.60 -19.34
CA SER A 73 26.30 25.42 -19.42
C SER A 73 25.51 24.14 -19.14
N ALA A 74 25.44 23.29 -20.15
CA ALA A 74 25.10 21.89 -20.01
C ALA A 74 26.12 21.23 -19.06
N GLY A 75 25.64 20.84 -17.89
CA GLY A 75 26.48 20.29 -16.84
C GLY A 75 25.66 19.87 -15.62
N THR A 76 24.53 19.19 -15.83
CA THR A 76 23.87 18.50 -14.72
C THR A 76 24.66 17.22 -14.42
N THR A 77 25.83 17.39 -13.80
CA THR A 77 26.22 16.44 -12.76
C THR A 77 25.16 16.62 -11.69
N SER A 78 24.14 15.76 -11.74
CA SER A 78 23.15 15.63 -10.68
C SER A 78 23.95 15.47 -9.41
N SER A 79 24.00 16.55 -8.63
CA SER A 79 24.58 16.57 -7.32
C SER A 79 24.07 15.32 -6.63
N ALA A 80 24.97 14.52 -6.09
CA ALA A 80 24.62 13.45 -5.18
C ALA A 80 24.05 14.11 -3.92
N GLU A 81 22.85 14.68 -4.05
CA GLU A 81 22.00 14.96 -2.94
C GLU A 81 21.82 13.62 -2.28
N THR A 82 22.34 13.53 -1.06
CA THR A 82 22.25 12.37 -0.18
C THR A 82 20.81 11.87 -0.21
N GLN A 83 20.52 10.93 -1.12
CA GLN A 83 19.21 10.33 -1.23
C GLN A 83 19.04 9.54 0.05
N GLN A 84 18.20 10.06 0.94
CA GLN A 84 17.96 9.45 2.22
C GLN A 84 17.01 8.28 1.96
N LEU A 85 17.60 7.09 1.84
CA LEU A 85 16.87 5.84 1.70
C LEU A 85 16.50 5.33 3.09
N VAL A 86 15.24 4.93 3.25
CA VAL A 86 14.75 4.26 4.45
C VAL A 86 14.64 2.76 4.14
N ARG A 87 15.29 1.95 4.98
CA ARG A 87 15.19 0.50 4.94
C ARG A 87 14.07 0.05 5.87
N VAL A 88 13.12 -0.71 5.32
CA VAL A 88 12.01 -1.30 6.06
C VAL A 88 12.15 -2.82 5.99
N ASP A 89 12.37 -3.43 7.16
CA ASP A 89 12.49 -4.88 7.31
C ASP A 89 11.23 -5.45 7.93
N THR A 90 10.56 -6.34 7.21
CA THR A 90 9.41 -7.10 7.71
C THR A 90 9.76 -8.59 7.82
N ASP A 91 8.76 -9.38 8.23
CA ASP A 91 8.80 -10.83 8.25
C ASP A 91 8.90 -11.43 6.84
N VAL A 92 8.28 -10.82 5.83
CA VAL A 92 8.20 -11.36 4.46
C VAL A 92 9.07 -10.64 3.44
N PHE A 93 9.40 -9.36 3.63
CA PHE A 93 10.19 -8.58 2.67
C PHE A 93 11.11 -7.56 3.34
N GLU A 94 12.04 -7.07 2.54
CA GLU A 94 12.89 -5.92 2.86
C GLU A 94 12.74 -4.90 1.72
N VAL A 95 12.48 -3.63 2.06
CA VAL A 95 12.22 -2.57 1.07
C VAL A 95 13.14 -1.38 1.33
N LEU A 96 13.68 -0.82 0.25
CA LEU A 96 14.36 0.48 0.26
C LEU A 96 13.46 1.55 -0.36
N ILE A 97 13.07 2.54 0.44
CA ILE A 97 12.18 3.62 0.04
C ILE A 97 12.96 4.94 -0.02
N ASP A 98 12.83 5.69 -1.11
CA ASP A 98 13.32 7.06 -1.18
C ASP A 98 12.40 7.97 -0.36
N THR A 99 12.96 8.66 0.65
CA THR A 99 12.20 9.63 1.45
C THR A 99 11.68 10.81 0.64
N ARG A 100 12.27 11.07 -0.53
CA ARG A 100 11.82 12.07 -1.48
C ARG A 100 10.92 11.41 -2.52
N GLY A 101 9.62 11.64 -2.38
CA GLY A 101 8.61 11.12 -3.30
C GLY A 101 8.10 9.72 -2.98
N GLY A 102 8.63 9.04 -1.95
CA GLY A 102 8.08 7.78 -1.43
C GLY A 102 8.14 6.62 -2.42
N VAL A 103 9.11 6.67 -3.34
CA VAL A 103 9.26 5.65 -4.39
C VAL A 103 10.07 4.47 -3.86
N ILE A 104 9.65 3.26 -4.22
CA ILE A 104 10.39 2.03 -3.91
C ILE A 104 11.56 1.91 -4.90
N ARG A 105 12.78 1.81 -4.37
CA ARG A 105 14.01 1.65 -5.16
C ARG A 105 14.49 0.21 -5.29
N SER A 106 14.23 -0.62 -4.27
CA SER A 106 14.57 -2.06 -4.26
C SER A 106 13.60 -2.77 -3.31
N LEU A 107 13.19 -3.98 -3.71
CA LEU A 107 12.33 -4.87 -2.94
C LEU A 107 12.94 -6.27 -2.92
N LYS A 108 13.26 -6.78 -1.73
CA LYS A 108 13.74 -8.15 -1.53
C LYS A 108 12.67 -9.01 -0.85
N LEU A 109 12.30 -10.14 -1.46
CA LEU A 109 11.31 -11.07 -0.95
C LEU A 109 12.01 -12.20 -0.17
N LYS A 110 11.88 -12.21 1.15
CA LYS A 110 12.59 -13.15 2.05
C LYS A 110 12.11 -14.60 1.90
N GLN A 111 10.84 -14.79 1.54
CA GLN A 111 10.21 -16.11 1.41
C GLN A 111 10.25 -16.70 -0.01
N TYR A 112 10.80 -15.96 -0.97
CA TYR A 112 10.84 -16.36 -2.38
C TYR A 112 12.28 -16.43 -2.84
N PRO A 113 12.90 -17.62 -2.87
CA PRO A 113 14.29 -17.75 -3.28
C PRO A 113 14.46 -17.48 -4.78
N ILE A 114 15.62 -16.95 -5.16
CA ILE A 114 15.98 -16.70 -6.57
C ILE A 114 16.15 -18.00 -7.36
N SER A 115 16.62 -19.07 -6.70
CA SER A 115 16.69 -20.43 -7.25
C SER A 115 16.45 -21.48 -6.17
N LEU A 116 16.01 -22.67 -6.58
CA LEU A 116 15.79 -23.81 -5.68
C LEU A 116 17.11 -24.34 -5.08
N GLU A 117 18.25 -24.13 -5.74
CA GLU A 117 19.56 -24.45 -5.18
C GLU A 117 20.06 -23.43 -4.14
N GLN A 118 19.44 -22.25 -4.06
CA GLN A 118 19.83 -21.15 -3.17
C GLN A 118 18.63 -20.64 -2.34
N PRO A 119 18.12 -21.47 -1.40
CA PRO A 119 16.95 -21.11 -0.61
C PRO A 119 17.16 -19.89 0.30
N ASP A 120 18.41 -19.57 0.64
CA ASP A 120 18.75 -18.46 1.54
C ASP A 120 18.84 -17.10 0.82
N GLU A 121 18.84 -17.07 -0.51
CA GLU A 121 18.85 -15.84 -1.30
C GLU A 121 17.46 -15.48 -1.80
N GLY A 122 16.79 -14.60 -1.05
CA GLY A 122 15.51 -14.02 -1.46
C GLY A 122 15.62 -13.16 -2.73
N LEU A 123 14.62 -13.26 -3.60
CA LEU A 123 14.49 -12.54 -4.86
C LEU A 123 14.50 -11.02 -4.65
N GLU A 124 15.35 -10.30 -5.36
CA GLU A 124 15.41 -8.84 -5.38
C GLU A 124 14.82 -8.27 -6.68
N LEU A 125 13.99 -7.23 -6.57
CA LEU A 125 13.26 -6.55 -7.64
C LEU A 125 13.54 -5.05 -7.66
#